data_AF-A0A379U612-F1
#
_entry.id   AF-A0A379U612-F1
#
_cell.length_a   1.000
_cell.length_b   1.000
_cell.length_c   1.000
_cell.angle_alpha   90.00
_cell.angle_beta   90.00
_cell.angle_gamma   90.00
#
_symmetry.space_group_name_H-M   'P 1'
#
loop_
_entity.id
_entity.type
_entity.pdbx_description
1 polymer ?
#
loop_
_entity_poly.entity_id
_entity_poly.type
_entity_poly.pdbx_seq_one_letter_code
_entity_poly.pdbx_strand_id
1 'polypeptide(L)'
;MSQVPTITQLLPLPASEDDDLKRKAWDYLYEPDPKALLDTLLRRYVESQVYQGVVENLASEQAARMVAMKAATDNGGSLIKELQLVYNKARQASITQELTEIVSGAAAV
;
A
#
# COMPACT_ATOMS: atom_id res chain seq x y z
N MET A 1 -10.39 3.48 -1.47
CA MET A 1 -8.97 3.16 -1.74
C MET A 1 -8.88 1.67 -1.95
N SER A 2 -8.85 1.22 -3.20
CA SER A 2 -8.76 -0.21 -3.55
C SER A 2 -7.68 -0.35 -4.60
N GLN A 3 -6.72 -1.23 -4.35
CA GLN A 3 -5.70 -1.62 -5.31
C GLN A 3 -6.14 -2.95 -5.91
N VAL A 4 -6.34 -3.01 -7.22
CA VAL A 4 -6.73 -4.25 -7.91
C VAL A 4 -5.53 -4.72 -8.74
N PRO A 5 -5.03 -5.94 -8.53
CA PRO A 5 -3.95 -6.47 -9.34
C PRO A 5 -4.46 -6.72 -10.76
N THR A 6 -3.77 -6.17 -11.75
CA THR A 6 -4.06 -6.34 -13.17
C THR A 6 -2.85 -6.94 -13.88
N ILE A 7 -3.12 -7.79 -14.87
CA ILE A 7 -2.08 -8.41 -15.70
C ILE A 7 -2.32 -7.93 -17.12
N THR A 8 -1.34 -7.22 -17.67
CA THR A 8 -1.36 -6.72 -19.04
C THR A 8 -0.32 -7.46 -19.85
N GLN A 9 -0.74 -8.07 -20.96
CA GLN A 9 0.19 -8.69 -21.91
C GLN A 9 0.94 -7.59 -22.67
N LEU A 10 2.26 -7.60 -22.56
CA LEU A 10 3.13 -6.58 -23.13
C LEU A 10 3.67 -7.02 -24.50
N LEU A 11 4.22 -8.23 -24.57
CA LEU A 11 4.64 -8.89 -25.81
C LEU A 11 4.31 -10.39 -25.74
N PRO A 12 3.94 -11.05 -26.86
CA PRO A 12 3.61 -10.45 -28.16
C PRO A 12 2.37 -9.55 -28.08
N LEU A 13 2.29 -8.52 -28.91
CA LEU A 13 1.12 -7.62 -28.91
C LEU A 13 -0.13 -8.41 -29.30
N PRO A 14 -1.22 -8.33 -28.52
CA PRO A 14 -2.48 -8.96 -28.90
C PRO A 14 -2.98 -8.35 -30.22
N ALA A 15 -3.57 -9.17 -31.07
CA ALA A 15 -4.16 -8.68 -32.31
C ALA A 15 -5.26 -7.69 -31.99
N SER A 16 -5.24 -6.53 -32.63
CA SER A 16 -6.33 -5.55 -32.48
C SER A 16 -7.62 -6.15 -33.04
N GLU A 17 -8.68 -6.14 -32.22
CA GLU A 17 -10.04 -6.54 -32.63
C GLU A 17 -10.73 -5.49 -33.50
N ASP A 18 -10.10 -4.31 -33.66
CA ASP A 18 -10.67 -3.19 -34.39
C ASP A 18 -10.52 -3.37 -35.90
N ASP A 19 -11.63 -3.71 -36.56
CA ASP A 19 -11.67 -3.98 -38.00
C ASP A 19 -11.38 -2.73 -38.85
N ASP A 20 -11.59 -1.53 -38.29
CA ASP A 20 -11.25 -0.26 -38.92
C ASP A 20 -9.75 -0.01 -38.98
N LEU A 21 -8.98 -0.47 -37.97
CA LEU A 21 -7.52 -0.38 -37.97
C LEU A 21 -6.89 -1.27 -39.05
N LYS A 22 -7.55 -2.38 -39.42
CA LYS A 22 -7.07 -3.29 -40.47
C LYS A 22 -7.27 -2.75 -41.89
N ARG A 23 -8.23 -1.84 -42.09
CA ARG A 23 -8.62 -1.31 -43.41
C ARG A 23 -8.01 0.04 -43.73
N LYS A 24 -7.45 0.74 -42.74
CA LYS A 24 -6.93 2.11 -42.89
C LYS A 24 -5.45 2.06 -43.23
N ALA A 25 -5.12 2.28 -44.51
CA ALA A 25 -3.74 2.60 -44.90
C ALA A 25 -3.41 4.02 -44.43
N TRP A 26 -2.34 4.17 -43.65
CA TRP A 26 -1.91 5.47 -43.16
C TRP A 26 -0.87 6.03 -44.11
N ASP A 27 -1.16 7.18 -44.72
CA ASP A 27 -0.24 7.88 -45.63
C ASP A 27 0.52 8.96 -44.84
N TYR A 28 1.49 8.51 -44.03
CA TYR A 28 2.40 9.41 -43.32
C TYR A 28 3.76 9.44 -44.02
N LEU A 29 4.35 10.62 -44.11
CA LEU A 29 5.75 10.77 -44.49
C LEU A 29 6.63 10.44 -43.28
N TYR A 30 7.41 9.37 -43.37
CA TYR A 30 8.31 8.93 -42.32
C TYR A 30 9.73 9.43 -42.61
N GLU A 31 10.35 10.10 -41.63
CA GLU A 31 11.77 10.42 -41.63
C GLU A 31 12.40 9.80 -40.37
N PRO A 32 13.49 9.01 -40.45
CA PRO A 32 14.31 8.69 -41.61
C PRO A 32 13.74 7.58 -42.52
N ASP A 33 13.45 6.39 -41.99
CA ASP A 33 12.75 5.32 -42.68
C ASP A 33 11.77 4.61 -41.72
N PRO A 34 10.65 4.04 -42.23
CA PRO A 34 9.62 3.45 -41.36
C PRO A 34 10.15 2.33 -40.45
N LYS A 35 11.15 1.55 -40.90
CA LYS A 35 11.67 0.42 -40.15
C LYS A 35 12.54 0.88 -38.98
N ALA A 36 13.47 1.80 -39.22
CA ALA A 36 14.30 2.39 -38.17
C ALA A 36 13.46 3.15 -37.13
N LEU A 37 12.40 3.84 -37.59
CA LEU A 37 11.47 4.49 -36.69
C LEU A 37 10.73 3.47 -35.82
N LEU A 38 10.21 2.39 -36.41
CA LEU A 38 9.49 1.34 -35.68
C LEU A 38 10.39 0.65 -34.64
N ASP A 39 11.63 0.30 -34.99
CA ASP A 39 12.58 -0.33 -34.05
C ASP A 39 12.83 0.56 -32.83
N THR A 40 12.92 1.88 -33.03
CA THR A 40 13.11 2.85 -31.95
C THR A 40 11.85 3.02 -31.11
N LEU A 41 10.69 3.14 -31.75
CA LEU A 41 9.41 3.32 -31.09
C LEU A 41 9.00 2.10 -30.27
N LEU A 42 9.24 0.88 -30.79
CA LEU A 42 8.90 -0.35 -30.11
C LEU A 42 9.69 -0.50 -28.81
N ARG A 43 10.99 -0.15 -28.83
CA ARG A 43 11.80 -0.11 -27.60
C ARG A 43 11.26 0.91 -26.59
N ARG A 44 10.99 2.15 -27.02
CA ARG A 44 10.44 3.20 -26.15
C ARG A 44 9.06 2.83 -25.60
N TYR A 45 8.24 2.14 -26.39
CA TYR A 45 6.94 1.66 -25.96
C TYR A 45 7.08 0.67 -24.79
N VAL A 46 7.94 -0.33 -24.93
CA VAL A 46 8.21 -1.30 -23.85
C VAL A 46 8.74 -0.61 -22.60
N GLU A 47 9.73 0.27 -22.75
CA GLU A 47 10.29 1.05 -21.64
C GLU A 47 9.21 1.89 -20.93
N SER A 48 8.33 2.54 -21.69
CA SER A 48 7.22 3.33 -21.16
C SER A 48 6.20 2.48 -20.39
N GLN A 49 5.79 1.34 -20.95
CA GLN A 49 4.82 0.42 -20.31
C GLN A 49 5.36 -0.13 -18.98
N VAL A 50 6.63 -0.53 -18.94
CA VAL A 50 7.27 -1.01 -17.71
C VAL A 50 7.39 0.12 -16.69
N TYR A 51 7.81 1.32 -17.13
CA TYR A 51 7.92 2.48 -16.26
C TYR A 51 6.58 2.84 -15.62
N GLN A 52 5.50 2.89 -16.41
CA GLN A 52 4.15 3.12 -15.91
C GLN A 52 3.76 2.09 -14.84
N GLY A 53 3.97 0.80 -15.11
CA GLY A 53 3.64 -0.27 -14.14
C GLY A 53 4.39 -0.14 -12.82
N VAL A 54 5.67 0.26 -12.85
CA VAL A 54 6.47 0.48 -11.63
C VAL A 54 5.95 1.67 -10.83
N VAL A 55 5.61 2.79 -11.50
CA VAL A 55 5.09 3.99 -10.82
C VAL A 55 3.72 3.72 -10.20
N GLU A 56 2.83 3.01 -10.90
CA GLU A 56 1.53 2.59 -10.38
C GLU A 56 1.66 1.62 -9.20
N ASN A 57 2.62 0.70 -9.24
CA ASN A 57 2.92 -0.20 -8.14
C ASN A 57 3.37 0.56 -6.89
N LEU A 58 4.28 1.52 -7.04
CA LEU A 58 4.76 2.35 -5.93
C LEU A 58 3.63 3.19 -5.32
N ALA A 59 2.78 3.78 -6.15
CA ALA A 59 1.61 4.52 -5.67
C ALA A 59 0.64 3.60 -4.89
N SER A 60 0.41 2.40 -5.40
CA SER A 60 -0.41 1.37 -4.76
C SER A 60 0.17 0.94 -3.41
N GLU A 61 1.50 0.76 -3.34
CA GLU A 61 2.21 0.42 -2.11
C GLU A 61 2.06 1.52 -1.06
N GLN A 62 2.29 2.78 -1.41
CA GLN A 62 2.17 3.89 -0.45
C GLN A 62 0.73 4.03 0.07
N ALA A 63 -0.26 3.84 -0.79
CA ALA A 63 -1.66 3.84 -0.39
C ALA A 63 -1.99 2.68 0.58
N ALA A 64 -1.53 1.46 0.28
CA ALA A 64 -1.72 0.30 1.15
C ALA A 64 -0.99 0.47 2.49
N ARG A 65 0.25 0.99 2.47
CA ARG A 65 1.05 1.30 3.66
C ARG A 65 0.34 2.30 4.56
N MET A 66 -0.24 3.36 3.99
CA MET A 66 -0.98 4.36 4.76
C MET A 66 -2.18 3.75 5.51
N VAL A 67 -2.94 2.87 4.84
CA VAL A 67 -4.08 2.17 5.45
C VAL A 67 -3.61 1.22 6.56
N ALA A 68 -2.55 0.44 6.30
CA ALA A 68 -1.98 -0.48 7.29
C ALA A 68 -1.46 0.26 8.53
N MET A 69 -0.76 1.38 8.36
CA MET A 69 -0.24 2.19 9.47
C MET A 69 -1.35 2.86 10.26
N LYS A 70 -2.44 3.30 9.60
CA LYS A 70 -3.62 3.80 10.29
C LYS A 70 -4.24 2.73 11.18
N ALA A 71 -4.46 1.53 10.64
CA ALA A 71 -4.97 0.40 11.41
C ALA A 71 -4.04 0.02 12.58
N ALA A 72 -2.72 0.02 12.36
CA ALA A 72 -1.74 -0.23 13.42
C ALA A 72 -1.81 0.83 14.53
N THR A 73 -1.98 2.11 14.17
CA THR A 73 -2.12 3.22 15.12
C THR A 73 -3.39 3.09 15.94
N ASP A 74 -4.52 2.79 15.29
CA ASP A 74 -5.82 2.62 15.96
C ASP A 74 -5.79 1.43 16.94
N ASN A 75 -5.17 0.32 16.53
CA ASN A 75 -4.98 -0.85 17.39
C ASN A 75 -4.04 -0.56 18.57
N GLY A 76 -2.93 0.14 18.32
CA GLY A 76 -2.00 0.56 19.37
C GLY A 76 -2.66 1.48 20.39
N GLY A 77 -3.45 2.46 19.92
CA GLY A 77 -4.23 3.34 20.79
C GLY A 77 -5.25 2.60 21.65
N SER A 78 -5.86 1.55 21.11
CA SER A 78 -6.79 0.69 21.85
C SER A 78 -6.08 -0.10 22.95
N LEU A 79 -4.92 -0.68 22.65
CA LEU A 79 -4.10 -1.41 23.62
C LEU A 79 -3.60 -0.50 24.75
N ILE A 80 -3.16 0.73 24.43
CA ILE A 80 -2.74 1.71 25.43
C ILE A 80 -3.88 2.00 26.42
N LYS A 81 -5.10 2.21 25.92
CA LYS A 81 -6.26 2.48 26.77
C LYS A 81 -6.56 1.31 27.71
N GLU A 82 -6.48 0.08 27.20
CA GLU A 82 -6.69 -1.12 27.99
C GLU A 82 -5.64 -1.26 29.09
N LEU A 83 -4.36 -1.14 28.73
CA LEU A 83 -3.25 -1.23 29.68
C LEU A 83 -3.30 -0.11 30.72
N GLN A 84 -3.76 1.08 30.36
CA GLN A 84 -3.92 2.19 31.31
C GLN A 84 -5.02 1.89 32.34
N LEU A 85 -6.09 1.21 31.94
CA LEU A 85 -7.15 0.77 32.86
C LEU A 85 -6.63 -0.31 33.82
N VAL A 86 -5.86 -1.27 33.31
CA VAL A 86 -5.17 -2.28 34.14
C VAL A 86 -4.19 -1.64 35.12
N TYR A 87 -3.38 -0.69 34.65
CA TYR A 87 -2.43 0.05 35.48
C TYR A 87 -3.11 0.78 36.64
N ASN A 88 -4.20 1.50 36.37
CA ASN A 88 -4.92 2.22 37.41
C ASN A 88 -5.56 1.27 38.44
N LYS A 89 -6.08 0.12 38.00
CA LYS A 89 -6.60 -0.92 38.91
C LYS A 89 -5.49 -1.49 39.79
N ALA A 90 -4.34 -1.86 39.20
CA ALA A 90 -3.19 -2.37 39.93
C ALA A 90 -2.65 -1.34 40.94
N ARG A 91 -2.59 -0.06 40.55
CA ARG A 91 -2.19 1.04 41.43
C ARG A 91 -3.12 1.16 42.64
N GLN A 92 -4.43 1.13 42.42
CA GLN A 92 -5.41 1.18 43.52
C GLN A 92 -5.28 -0.03 44.45
N ALA A 93 -5.13 -1.23 43.90
CA ALA A 93 -4.92 -2.44 44.69
C ALA A 93 -3.64 -2.36 45.56
N SER A 94 -2.53 -1.85 45.00
CA SER A 94 -1.29 -1.63 45.76
C SER A 94 -1.48 -0.68 46.93
N ILE A 95 -2.13 0.48 46.70
CA ILE A 95 -2.43 1.46 47.77
C ILE A 95 -3.29 0.81 48.87
N THR A 96 -4.33 0.07 48.49
CA THR A 96 -5.19 -0.62 49.47
C THR A 96 -4.43 -1.66 50.26
N GLN A 97 -3.53 -2.41 49.61
CA GLN A 97 -2.71 -3.41 50.28
C GLN A 97 -1.74 -2.76 51.28
N GLU A 98 -1.00 -1.73 50.86
CA GLU A 98 -0.11 -0.97 51.74
C GLU A 98 -0.85 -0.39 52.95
N LEU A 99 -2.04 0.19 52.74
CA LEU A 99 -2.87 0.70 53.84
C LEU A 99 -3.33 -0.41 54.80
N THR A 100 -3.71 -1.57 54.26
CA THR A 100 -4.15 -2.72 55.06
C THR A 100 -3.00 -3.26 55.91
N GLU A 101 -1.79 -3.31 55.35
CA GLU A 101 -0.56 -3.70 56.05
C GLU A 101 -0.22 -2.71 57.18
N ILE A 102 -0.31 -1.40 56.93
CA ILE A 102 -0.09 -0.37 57.95
C ILE A 102 -1.09 -0.51 59.12
N VAL A 103 -2.39 -0.63 58.81
CA VAL A 103 -3.43 -0.74 59.85
C VAL A 103 -3.29 -2.04 60.65
N SER A 104 -3.00 -3.15 59.97
CA SER A 104 -2.81 -4.45 60.64
C SER A 104 -1.57 -4.45 61.54
N GLY A 105 -0.47 -3.82 61.10
CA GLY A 105 0.73 -3.65 61.90
C GLY A 105 0.51 -2.74 63.12
N ALA A 106 -0.25 -1.66 62.96
CA ALA A 106 -0.58 -0.75 64.05
C ALA A 106 -1.51 -1.39 65.11
N ALA A 107 -2.42 -2.30 64.71
CA ALA A 107 -3.32 -3.00 65.63
C ALA A 107 -2.68 -4.20 66.34
N ALA A 108 -1.50 -4.64 65.91
CA ALA A 108 -0.76 -5.75 66.49
C ALA A 108 0.24 -5.32 67.60
N VAL A 109 0.28 -4.03 67.93
CA VAL A 109 1.05 -3.41 69.04
C VAL A 109 0.07 -2.98 70.12
#